data_AF-A0A7W7R2P8-F1
#
_entry.id   AF-A0A7W7R2P8-F1
#
_cell.length_a   1.000
_cell.length_b   1.000
_cell.length_c   1.000
_cell.angle_alpha   90.00
_cell.angle_beta   90.00
_cell.angle_gamma   90.00
#
_symmetry.space_group_name_H-M   'P 1'
#
loop_
_entity.id
_entity.type
_entity.pdbx_description
1 polymer ?
#
loop_
_entity_poly.entity_id
_entity_poly.type
_entity_poly.pdbx_seq_one_letter_code
_entity_poly.pdbx_strand_id
1 'polypeptide(L)'
;MIREEKGLTQAQLADLMTTHQTMISHLELGKSQPDEQWARRLDEALGAGGRLLTAFKLVEPYLSQPHPNWDAYEEYRKVEAKVVRSYDLSTGRLSGLLQIEPYMRALFTAHNPWESEEQIAERGARAACPAESAVDAGWSQLGECHR
;
A
#
# COMPACT_ATOMS: atom_id res chain seq x y z
N MET A 1 0.53 -17.05 6.66
CA MET A 1 -0.77 -16.42 6.96
C MET A 1 -1.25 -17.01 8.27
N ILE A 2 -1.66 -16.21 9.26
CA ILE A 2 -1.89 -16.69 10.66
C ILE A 2 -2.88 -17.87 10.72
N ARG A 3 -3.92 -17.88 9.88
CA ARG A 3 -4.86 -19.02 9.75
C ARG A 3 -4.17 -20.32 9.32
N GLU A 4 -3.33 -20.24 8.28
CA GLU A 4 -2.63 -21.39 7.70
C GLU A 4 -1.56 -21.94 8.64
N GLU A 5 -0.87 -21.06 9.37
CA GLU A 5 0.08 -21.44 10.43
C GLU A 5 -0.59 -22.23 11.56
N LYS A 6 -1.91 -22.03 11.76
CA LYS A 6 -2.74 -22.81 12.68
C LYS A 6 -3.41 -24.03 12.06
N GLY A 7 -3.18 -24.32 10.78
CA GLY A 7 -3.77 -25.44 10.07
C GLY A 7 -5.30 -25.37 9.91
N LEU A 8 -5.89 -24.18 10.08
CA LEU A 8 -7.33 -23.99 9.98
C LEU A 8 -7.73 -23.74 8.52
N THR A 9 -8.83 -24.33 8.05
CA THR A 9 -9.47 -23.93 6.79
C THR A 9 -10.33 -22.67 6.99
N GLN A 10 -10.70 -21.99 5.90
CA GLN A 10 -11.63 -20.84 5.99
C GLN A 10 -12.99 -21.25 6.59
N ALA A 11 -13.47 -22.47 6.30
CA ALA A 11 -14.72 -22.98 6.85
C ALA A 11 -14.60 -23.22 8.36
N GLN A 12 -13.49 -23.82 8.82
CA GLN A 12 -13.25 -24.04 10.25
C GLN A 12 -13.13 -22.72 11.02
N LEU A 13 -12.48 -21.71 10.44
CA LEU A 13 -12.43 -20.38 11.06
C LEU A 13 -13.80 -19.70 11.07
N ALA A 14 -14.59 -19.89 10.02
CA ALA A 14 -15.96 -19.37 9.97
C ALA A 14 -16.84 -19.99 11.07
N ASP A 15 -16.72 -21.30 11.32
CA ASP A 15 -17.42 -21.99 12.40
C ASP A 15 -17.02 -21.43 13.78
N LEU A 16 -15.71 -21.24 14.02
CA LEU A 16 -15.19 -20.64 15.26
C LEU A 16 -15.70 -19.22 15.50
N MET A 17 -15.89 -18.46 14.42
CA MET A 17 -16.39 -17.09 14.47
C MET A 17 -17.91 -16.95 14.34
N THR A 18 -18.63 -18.08 14.23
CA THR A 18 -20.09 -18.12 14.01
C THR A 18 -20.50 -17.28 12.79
N THR A 19 -19.78 -17.45 11.68
CA THR A 19 -20.02 -16.76 10.40
C THR A 19 -19.96 -17.73 9.23
N HIS A 20 -20.07 -17.22 8.01
CA HIS A 20 -19.96 -18.01 6.78
C HIS A 20 -18.54 -17.96 6.21
N GLN A 21 -18.12 -19.05 5.55
CA GLN A 21 -16.83 -19.11 4.86
C GLN A 21 -16.63 -17.93 3.90
N THR A 22 -17.68 -17.51 3.18
CA THR A 22 -17.64 -16.36 2.27
C THR A 22 -17.22 -15.07 2.97
N MET A 23 -17.62 -14.89 4.23
CA MET A 23 -17.23 -13.72 5.02
C MET A 23 -15.73 -13.75 5.31
N ILE A 24 -15.21 -14.91 5.75
CA ILE A 24 -13.76 -15.10 5.94
C ILE A 24 -13.01 -14.86 4.63
N SER A 25 -13.51 -15.35 3.51
CA SER A 25 -12.91 -15.10 2.20
C SER A 25 -12.92 -13.61 1.84
N HIS A 26 -14.02 -12.89 2.07
CA HIS A 26 -14.07 -11.45 1.83
C HIS A 26 -13.09 -10.68 2.71
N LEU A 27 -12.94 -11.08 3.97
CA LEU A 27 -11.99 -10.49 4.89
C LEU A 27 -10.54 -10.72 4.44
N GLU A 28 -10.19 -11.95 4.06
CA GLU A 28 -8.85 -12.29 3.57
C GLU A 28 -8.49 -11.59 2.25
N LEU A 29 -9.51 -11.27 1.43
CA LEU A 29 -9.36 -10.50 0.20
C LEU A 29 -9.44 -8.98 0.40
N GLY A 30 -9.68 -8.50 1.64
CA GLY A 30 -9.86 -7.07 1.92
C GLY A 30 -11.15 -6.46 1.34
N LYS A 31 -12.14 -7.27 0.96
CA LYS A 31 -13.44 -6.82 0.41
C LYS A 31 -14.44 -6.42 1.49
N SER A 32 -14.22 -6.82 2.74
CA SER A 32 -15.07 -6.48 3.87
C SER A 32 -14.22 -5.95 5.00
N GLN A 33 -14.66 -4.83 5.56
CA GLN A 33 -14.00 -4.19 6.68
C GLN A 33 -14.60 -4.73 7.99
N PRO A 34 -13.79 -5.34 8.89
CA PRO A 34 -14.26 -5.78 10.19
C PRO A 34 -14.51 -4.56 11.10
N ASP A 35 -15.45 -4.68 12.04
CA ASP A 35 -15.54 -3.76 13.18
C ASP A 35 -14.53 -4.14 14.28
N GLU A 36 -14.32 -3.28 15.28
CA GLU A 36 -13.34 -3.52 16.35
C GLU A 36 -13.65 -4.81 17.13
N GLN A 37 -14.92 -5.09 17.41
CA GLN A 37 -15.32 -6.29 18.15
C GLN A 37 -15.01 -7.55 17.34
N TRP A 38 -15.21 -7.47 16.03
CA TRP A 38 -14.92 -8.52 15.07
C TRP A 38 -13.41 -8.77 14.95
N ALA A 39 -12.61 -7.71 14.84
CA ALA A 39 -11.16 -7.79 14.81
C ALA A 39 -10.58 -8.42 16.10
N ARG A 40 -11.15 -8.07 17.26
CA ARG A 40 -10.78 -8.66 18.55
C ARG A 40 -11.10 -10.15 18.62
N ARG A 41 -12.32 -10.54 18.24
CA ARG A 41 -12.72 -11.97 18.23
C ARG A 41 -11.90 -12.78 17.24
N LEU A 42 -11.53 -12.20 16.11
CA LEU A 42 -10.65 -12.84 15.13
C LEU A 42 -9.24 -13.03 15.69
N ASP A 43 -8.69 -12.03 16.39
CA ASP A 43 -7.39 -12.13 17.06
C ASP A 43 -7.37 -13.25 18.12
N GLU A 44 -8.45 -13.35 18.91
CA GLU A 44 -8.62 -14.41 19.91
C GLU A 44 -8.76 -15.80 19.27
N ALA A 45 -9.63 -15.94 18.25
CA ALA A 45 -9.84 -17.20 17.54
C ALA A 45 -8.55 -17.69 16.85
N LEU A 46 -7.78 -16.76 16.27
CA LEU A 46 -6.50 -17.04 15.65
C LEU A 46 -5.33 -16.98 16.64
N GLY A 47 -5.56 -16.72 17.93
CA GLY A 47 -4.53 -16.54 18.96
C GLY A 47 -3.35 -15.71 18.48
N ALA A 48 -3.63 -14.58 17.83
CA ALA A 48 -2.64 -13.74 17.16
C ALA A 48 -1.87 -12.81 18.13
N GLY A 49 -2.16 -12.88 19.43
CA GLY A 49 -1.42 -12.14 20.47
C GLY A 49 -1.63 -10.63 20.39
N GLY A 50 -2.79 -10.19 19.94
CA GLY A 50 -3.14 -8.78 19.75
C GLY A 50 -2.64 -8.18 18.43
N ARG A 51 -1.96 -8.96 17.58
CA ARG A 51 -1.40 -8.45 16.30
C ARG A 51 -2.50 -8.00 15.33
N LEU A 52 -3.60 -8.72 15.21
CA LEU A 52 -4.71 -8.38 14.32
C LEU A 52 -5.49 -7.19 14.86
N LEU A 53 -5.73 -7.14 16.17
CA LEU A 53 -6.37 -5.98 16.79
C LEU A 53 -5.51 -4.72 16.68
N THR A 54 -4.19 -4.84 16.84
CA THR A 54 -3.25 -3.72 16.67
C THR A 54 -3.23 -3.24 15.22
N ALA A 55 -3.18 -4.17 14.26
CA ALA A 55 -3.26 -3.84 12.84
C ALA A 55 -4.57 -3.12 12.50
N PHE A 56 -5.70 -3.60 13.02
CA PHE A 56 -6.99 -2.93 12.86
C PHE A 56 -6.93 -1.48 13.37
N LYS A 57 -6.44 -1.25 14.60
CA LYS A 57 -6.34 0.10 15.19
C LYS A 57 -5.41 1.04 14.45
N LEU A 58 -4.39 0.52 13.77
CA LEU A 58 -3.52 1.34 12.91
C LEU A 58 -4.25 1.81 11.66
N VAL A 59 -5.15 0.99 11.11
CA VAL A 59 -5.85 1.27 9.85
C VAL A 59 -7.19 1.99 10.10
N GLU A 60 -7.86 1.75 11.24
CA GLU A 60 -9.17 2.31 11.62
C GLU A 60 -9.29 3.83 11.41
N PRO A 61 -8.32 4.69 11.81
CA PRO A 61 -8.40 6.13 11.57
C PRO A 61 -8.44 6.53 10.08
N TYR A 62 -7.97 5.65 9.21
CA TYR A 62 -7.95 5.83 7.76
C TYR A 62 -9.19 5.22 7.09
N LEU A 63 -9.87 4.28 7.75
CA LEU A 63 -11.09 3.66 7.22
C LEU A 63 -12.32 4.58 7.33
N SER A 64 -12.36 5.44 8.34
CA SER A 64 -13.42 6.45 8.52
C SER A 64 -13.21 7.70 7.67
N GLN A 65 -12.01 7.91 7.15
CA GLN A 65 -11.77 8.95 6.18
C GLN A 65 -12.36 8.46 4.86
N PRO A 66 -13.22 9.25 4.18
CA PRO A 66 -13.50 9.00 2.78
C PRO A 66 -12.18 9.20 2.05
N HIS A 67 -11.37 8.15 1.96
CA HIS A 67 -10.35 8.07 0.94
C HIS A 67 -11.10 8.31 -0.36
N PRO A 68 -10.73 9.32 -1.16
CA PRO A 68 -11.32 9.54 -2.47
C PRO A 68 -11.11 8.27 -3.29
N ASN A 69 -12.12 7.41 -3.21
CA ASN A 69 -12.45 6.25 -3.99
C ASN A 69 -11.25 5.35 -4.34
N TRP A 70 -11.01 4.28 -3.58
CA TRP A 70 -10.24 3.14 -4.12
C TRP A 70 -10.87 2.65 -5.45
N ASP A 71 -12.19 2.73 -5.56
CA ASP A 71 -12.91 2.48 -6.82
C ASP A 71 -12.58 3.50 -7.92
N ALA A 72 -12.41 4.79 -7.61
CA ALA A 72 -11.99 5.77 -8.61
C ALA A 72 -10.49 5.72 -8.87
N TYR A 73 -9.69 5.16 -7.97
CA TYR A 73 -8.32 4.79 -8.28
C TYR A 73 -8.29 3.67 -9.33
N GLU A 74 -9.18 2.68 -9.23
CA GLU A 74 -9.31 1.63 -10.24
C GLU A 74 -9.82 2.19 -11.59
N GLU A 75 -10.78 3.11 -11.57
CA GLU A 75 -11.21 3.82 -12.79
C GLU A 75 -10.08 4.68 -13.38
N TYR A 76 -9.37 5.42 -12.52
CA TYR A 76 -8.22 6.23 -12.89
C TYR A 76 -7.12 5.36 -13.52
N ARG A 77 -6.81 4.19 -12.94
CA ARG A 77 -5.83 3.23 -13.47
C ARG A 77 -6.21 2.74 -14.87
N LYS A 78 -7.49 2.46 -15.11
CA LYS A 78 -8.00 2.03 -16.43
C LYS A 78 -7.91 3.15 -17.47
N VAL A 79 -8.10 4.40 -17.07
CA VAL A 79 -7.95 5.57 -17.95
C VAL A 79 -6.48 5.82 -18.22
N GLU A 80 -5.65 5.83 -17.18
CA GLU A 80 -4.21 6.03 -17.24
C GLU A 80 -3.52 5.03 -18.17
N ALA A 81 -3.89 3.75 -18.11
CA ALA A 81 -3.37 2.73 -19.03
C ALA A 81 -3.67 2.99 -20.52
N LYS A 82 -4.61 3.88 -20.83
CA LYS A 82 -5.00 4.27 -22.20
C LYS A 82 -4.55 5.68 -22.57
N VAL A 83 -3.90 6.40 -21.64
CA VAL A 83 -3.49 7.78 -21.88
C VAL A 83 -2.33 7.80 -22.87
N VAL A 84 -2.53 8.49 -23.99
CA VAL A 84 -1.48 8.73 -25.00
C VAL A 84 -0.57 9.88 -24.57
N ARG A 85 -1.04 10.77 -23.68
CA ARG A 85 -0.25 11.90 -23.19
C ARG A 85 -0.70 12.38 -21.82
N SER A 86 0.25 12.47 -20.90
CA SER A 86 0.08 13.07 -19.58
C SER A 86 0.73 14.46 -19.50
N TYR A 87 0.16 15.33 -18.67
CA TYR A 87 0.71 16.64 -18.37
C TYR A 87 0.86 16.78 -16.87
N ASP A 88 2.08 17.05 -16.43
CA ASP A 88 2.38 17.36 -15.04
C ASP A 88 2.76 18.84 -14.91
N LEU A 89 2.10 19.55 -13.98
CA LEU A 89 2.43 20.92 -13.64
C LEU A 89 2.98 20.95 -12.22
N SER A 90 4.29 20.79 -12.11
CA SER A 90 5.00 20.89 -10.84
C SER A 90 5.64 22.27 -10.67
N THR A 91 5.22 23.03 -9.66
CA THR A 91 5.63 24.43 -9.46
C THR A 91 6.85 24.62 -8.55
N GLY A 92 7.17 23.63 -7.72
CA GLY A 92 8.26 23.73 -6.74
C GLY A 92 9.36 22.67 -6.89
N ARG A 93 9.12 21.61 -7.67
CA ARG A 93 10.04 20.49 -7.87
C ARG A 93 9.86 19.93 -9.27
N LEU A 94 10.88 19.30 -9.83
CA LEU A 94 10.69 18.51 -11.04
C LEU A 94 9.93 17.22 -10.72
N SER A 95 9.10 16.75 -11.66
CA SER A 95 8.50 15.42 -11.59
C SER A 95 9.58 14.36 -11.38
N GLY A 96 9.33 13.36 -10.54
CA GLY A 96 10.27 12.28 -10.23
C GLY A 96 10.84 11.61 -11.48
N LEU A 97 10.02 11.46 -12.53
CA LEU A 97 10.40 10.89 -13.82
C LEU A 97 11.47 11.70 -14.58
N LEU A 98 11.60 12.98 -14.26
CA LEU A 98 12.56 13.91 -14.86
C LEU A 98 13.73 14.24 -13.94
N GLN A 99 13.78 13.62 -12.75
CA GLN A 99 14.87 13.85 -11.79
C GLN A 99 16.08 13.01 -12.16
N ILE A 100 17.22 13.68 -12.35
CA ILE A 100 18.53 13.03 -12.51
C ILE A 100 19.18 12.81 -11.14
N GLU A 101 20.12 11.86 -11.05
CA GLU A 101 20.80 11.52 -9.78
C GLU A 101 21.35 12.76 -9.04
N PRO A 102 22.06 13.71 -9.69
CA PRO A 102 22.54 14.91 -9.00
C PRO A 102 21.42 15.77 -8.40
N TYR A 103 20.25 15.85 -9.05
CA TYR A 103 19.10 16.61 -8.58
C TYR A 103 18.44 15.92 -7.37
N MET A 104 18.26 14.60 -7.44
CA MET A 104 17.72 13.80 -6.31
C MET A 104 18.61 13.93 -5.07
N ARG A 105 19.94 13.82 -5.26
CA ARG A 105 20.92 13.99 -4.19
C ARG A 105 20.83 15.37 -3.53
N ALA A 106 20.73 16.43 -4.33
CA ALA A 106 20.57 17.79 -3.82
C ALA A 106 19.26 17.95 -3.03
N LEU A 107 18.15 17.37 -3.51
CA LEU A 107 16.88 17.38 -2.80
C LEU A 107 16.94 16.63 -1.47
N PHE A 108 17.49 15.42 -1.44
CA PHE A 108 17.59 14.62 -0.21
C PHE A 108 18.48 15.30 0.82
N THR A 109 19.63 15.85 0.40
CA THR A 109 20.53 16.59 1.28
C THR A 109 19.85 17.85 1.85
N ALA A 110 19.09 18.58 1.03
CA ALA A 110 18.42 19.80 1.47
C ALA A 110 17.26 19.53 2.45
N HIS A 111 16.54 18.43 2.29
CA HIS A 111 15.44 18.06 3.20
C HIS A 111 15.91 17.33 4.46
N ASN A 112 16.96 16.52 4.35
CA ASN A 112 17.47 15.67 5.42
C ASN A 112 19.00 15.82 5.52
N PRO A 113 19.50 16.96 6.05
CA PRO A 113 20.94 17.23 6.11
C PRO A 113 21.72 16.29 7.05
N TRP A 114 21.01 15.45 7.82
CA TRP A 114 21.56 14.49 8.78
C TRP A 114 21.72 13.08 8.19
N GLU A 115 21.18 12.82 6.99
CA GLU A 115 21.35 11.52 6.32
C GLU A 115 22.80 11.32 5.86
N SER A 116 23.29 10.10 5.98
CA SER A 116 24.61 9.72 5.46
C SER A 116 24.58 9.64 3.93
N GLU A 117 25.75 9.75 3.33
CA GLU A 117 25.94 9.58 1.88
C GLU A 117 25.42 8.22 1.37
N GLU A 118 25.53 7.17 2.19
CA GLU A 118 25.02 5.83 1.90
C GLU A 118 23.49 5.79 1.89
N GLN A 119 22.84 6.45 2.85
CA GLN A 119 21.37 6.55 2.91
C GLN A 119 20.81 7.36 1.73
N ILE A 120 21.52 8.43 1.33
CA ILE A 120 21.15 9.24 0.17
C ILE A 120 21.29 8.43 -1.12
N ALA A 121 22.36 7.64 -1.25
CA ALA A 121 22.58 6.78 -2.40
C ALA A 121 21.53 5.66 -2.49
N GLU A 122 21.18 5.02 -1.38
CA GLU A 122 20.13 3.99 -1.31
C GLU A 122 18.77 4.57 -1.76
N ARG A 123 18.41 5.75 -1.26
CA ARG A 123 17.20 6.45 -1.69
C ARG A 123 17.23 6.85 -3.16
N GLY A 124 18.38 7.31 -3.66
CA GLY A 124 18.59 7.65 -5.06
C GLY A 124 18.41 6.43 -5.96
N ALA A 125 18.95 5.28 -5.58
CA ALA A 125 18.80 4.03 -6.30
C ALA A 125 17.35 3.54 -6.34
N ARG A 126 16.60 3.65 -5.22
CA ARG A 126 15.17 3.33 -5.19
C ARG A 126 14.31 4.33 -5.99
N ALA A 127 14.69 5.59 -6.03
CA ALA A 127 13.99 6.61 -6.80
C ALA A 127 14.29 6.55 -8.31
N ALA A 128 15.41 5.93 -8.70
CA ALA A 128 15.81 5.77 -10.07
C ALA A 128 14.95 4.72 -10.79
N CYS A 129 13.86 5.18 -11.42
CA CYS A 129 13.10 4.38 -12.38
C CYS A 129 13.73 4.52 -13.78
N PRO A 130 14.11 3.43 -14.47
CA PRO A 130 14.56 3.50 -15.85
C PRO A 130 13.49 4.15 -16.73
N ALA A 131 13.88 5.13 -17.54
CA ALA A 131 12.96 5.88 -18.40
C ALA A 131 12.14 4.97 -19.34
N GLU A 132 12.69 3.85 -19.80
CA GLU A 132 11.96 2.84 -20.60
C GLU A 132 10.89 2.11 -19.78
N SER A 133 11.17 1.77 -18.52
CA SER A 133 10.18 1.13 -17.65
C SER A 133 9.08 2.08 -17.20
N ALA A 134 9.32 3.39 -17.20
CA ALA A 134 8.31 4.40 -16.86
C ALA A 134 7.26 4.64 -17.96
N VAL A 135 7.54 4.24 -19.20
CA VAL A 135 6.55 4.33 -20.31
C VAL A 135 5.57 3.15 -20.25
N ASP A 136 6.05 1.97 -19.85
CA ASP A 136 5.23 0.76 -19.72
C ASP A 136 4.60 0.61 -18.34
N ALA A 137 5.18 1.24 -17.30
CA ALA A 137 4.63 1.31 -15.96
C ALA A 137 3.63 2.46 -15.86
N GLY A 138 2.33 2.15 -15.91
CA GLY A 138 1.30 3.07 -15.42
C GLY A 138 1.65 3.54 -14.01
N TRP A 139 1.20 4.72 -13.56
CA TRP A 139 1.65 5.34 -12.31
C TRP A 139 1.40 4.46 -11.06
N SER A 140 0.50 3.48 -11.15
CA SER A 140 0.35 2.40 -10.16
C SER A 140 1.64 1.57 -9.90
N GLN A 141 2.47 1.34 -10.92
CA GLN A 141 3.74 0.59 -10.84
C GLN A 141 4.93 1.50 -10.51
N LEU A 142 4.83 2.82 -10.70
CA LEU A 142 5.79 3.77 -10.11
C LEU A 142 5.76 3.72 -8.58
N GLY A 143 4.59 3.41 -7.98
CA GLY A 143 4.48 3.12 -6.55
C GLY A 143 5.17 1.83 -6.10
N GLU A 144 5.39 0.86 -7.01
CA GLU A 144 6.12 -0.38 -6.73
C GLU A 144 7.64 -0.18 -6.83
N CYS A 145 8.11 0.76 -7.65
CA CYS A 145 9.52 1.18 -7.70
C CYS A 145 9.96 1.88 -6.38
N HIS A 146 9.00 2.39 -5.61
CA HIS A 146 9.23 3.04 -4.32
C HIS A 146 9.11 2.11 -3.09
N ARG A 147 8.96 0.79 -3.27
CA ARG A 147 8.92 -0.17 -2.16
C ARG A 147 10.29 -0.78 -1.89
#